data_AF-A0A1I0W3E9-F1
#
_entry.id   AF-A0A1I0W3E9-F1
#
_cell.length_a   1.000
_cell.length_b   1.000
_cell.length_c   1.000
_cell.angle_alpha   90.00
_cell.angle_beta   90.00
_cell.angle_gamma   90.00
#
_symmetry.space_group_name_H-M   'P 1'
#
loop_
_entity.id
_entity.type
_entity.pdbx_description
1 polymer ?
#
loop_
_entity_poly.entity_id
_entity_poly.type
_entity_poly.pdbx_seq_one_letter_code
_entity_poly.pdbx_strand_id
1 'polypeptide(L)'
;MKKVKQMEVVLEYILEHIDEDRIDFEKMAAQFKYNPSYLALAFRDHFEISFHKYVNKLQMRKAARLIYNTKQTSRAVKESRYVLSMGFSNAFKNEIGVSPRAFLNRNVEVPDMPLKKEILGLPLSMEYKITDSFNIAGFSITPKQKDEADLLDNTAYAYGYPRMTKRLTNKKEWYGLWWNNEKDHLIYVLAQKATEDENYANGKKFIHIPQARYAIFSFPKLDDVRKTVKAQRYLAHYIFKEWMVINEKTVDPKGITYEFYNEDSFGIAVPLAKGMYGYDSLENSGRGCENWTKYIDEHYKEEDFNVSIAARYFEYDKDLFEKIFWLRYGVSVDEYLKNKRVFGEGYNAVNLFEFYKKNKEKIKISYMRIRKFYVSSKPVEKFGDGKIDERNIVDLVKVAFEEDAKKYIGKTDKDNKELTTCGALWHEYEDADGETHYDYVEGPTFTRKAALPTDKRREKIEVKGGYYAVIETLNENDTDNFKENYELLDKCGFHGWVKERRYHFDQSRISFVSFRNNKLYFYVPVIANKSTENAAKKD
;
A
#
# COMPACT_ATOMS: atom_id res chain seq x y z
N MET A 1 21.03 11.45 -8.69
CA MET A 1 20.24 11.59 -7.45
C MET A 1 20.88 10.94 -6.22
N LYS A 2 22.13 10.46 -6.27
CA LYS A 2 22.77 9.76 -5.15
C LYS A 2 22.65 10.49 -3.81
N LYS A 3 22.96 11.79 -3.76
CA LYS A 3 22.85 12.59 -2.53
C LYS A 3 21.41 12.66 -1.97
N VAL A 4 20.40 12.72 -2.84
CA VAL A 4 18.97 12.73 -2.41
C VAL A 4 18.61 11.38 -1.81
N LYS A 5 18.87 10.27 -2.51
CA LYS A 5 18.63 8.91 -1.99
C LYS A 5 19.37 8.65 -0.68
N GLN A 6 20.56 9.24 -0.49
CA GLN A 6 21.29 9.18 0.78
C GLN A 6 20.56 9.91 1.92
N MET A 7 19.95 11.07 1.65
CA MET A 7 19.20 11.84 2.66
C MET A 7 17.85 11.21 2.97
N GLU A 8 17.22 10.51 2.02
CA GLU A 8 16.01 9.72 2.25
C GLU A 8 16.25 8.65 3.32
N VAL A 9 17.34 7.89 3.20
CA VAL A 9 17.72 6.87 4.20
C VAL A 9 18.05 7.50 5.56
N VAL A 10 18.64 8.70 5.56
CA VAL A 10 18.89 9.44 6.81
C VAL A 10 17.57 9.89 7.46
N LEU A 11 16.60 10.33 6.66
CA LEU A 11 15.26 10.68 7.16
C LEU A 11 14.53 9.47 7.73
N GLU A 12 14.54 8.33 7.03
CA GLU A 12 13.98 7.07 7.52
C GLU A 12 14.55 6.71 8.89
N TYR A 13 15.87 6.78 9.05
CA TYR A 13 16.53 6.53 10.33
C TYR A 13 16.08 7.50 11.43
N ILE A 14 15.99 8.81 11.13
CA ILE A 14 15.52 9.82 12.09
C ILE A 14 14.10 9.50 12.57
N LEU A 15 13.23 9.10 11.65
CA LEU A 15 11.83 8.77 11.95
C LEU A 15 11.71 7.47 12.76
N GLU A 16 12.50 6.44 12.44
CA GLU A 16 12.56 5.20 13.22
C GLU A 16 13.04 5.42 14.66
N HIS A 17 13.96 6.38 14.87
CA HIS A 17 14.59 6.66 16.16
C HIS A 17 14.01 7.93 16.82
N ILE A 18 12.87 8.44 16.34
CA ILE A 18 12.30 9.71 16.82
C ILE A 18 11.82 9.64 18.27
N ASP A 19 11.51 8.43 18.74
CA ASP A 19 11.00 8.13 20.09
C ASP A 19 12.09 7.75 21.10
N GLU A 20 13.32 7.54 20.65
CA GLU A 20 14.44 7.29 21.55
C GLU A 20 14.75 8.55 22.38
N ASP A 21 15.43 8.44 23.52
CA ASP A 21 15.77 9.60 24.35
C ASP A 21 16.69 10.61 23.64
N ARG A 22 17.54 10.14 22.72
CA ARG A 22 18.45 10.98 21.94
C ARG A 22 18.81 10.30 20.62
N ILE A 23 18.66 11.03 19.51
CA ILE A 23 19.32 10.66 18.26
C ILE A 23 20.72 11.26 18.29
N ASP A 24 21.71 10.40 18.42
CA ASP A 24 23.12 10.77 18.38
C ASP A 24 23.56 10.97 16.91
N PHE A 25 23.95 12.20 16.58
CA PHE A 25 24.29 12.59 15.22
C PHE A 25 25.58 11.92 14.75
N GLU A 26 26.57 11.81 15.64
CA GLU A 26 27.85 11.17 15.41
C GLU A 26 27.68 9.67 15.19
N LYS A 27 26.83 9.01 15.99
CA LYS A 27 26.45 7.60 15.81
C LYS A 27 25.73 7.38 14.48
N MET A 28 24.80 8.26 14.13
CA MET A 28 24.10 8.21 12.84
C MET A 28 25.08 8.37 11.67
N ALA A 29 26.01 9.33 11.74
CA ALA A 29 27.04 9.53 10.73
C ALA A 29 27.92 8.28 10.57
N ALA A 30 28.38 7.70 11.68
CA ALA A 30 29.17 6.47 11.67
C ALA A 30 28.40 5.27 11.07
N GLN A 31 27.13 5.11 11.41
CA GLN A 31 26.26 4.04 10.89
C GLN A 31 26.14 4.09 9.36
N PHE A 32 26.09 5.28 8.78
CA PHE A 32 26.02 5.49 7.34
C PHE A 32 27.40 5.67 6.67
N LYS A 33 28.49 5.48 7.42
CA LYS A 33 29.87 5.67 6.97
C LYS A 33 30.12 7.08 6.40
N TYR A 34 29.47 8.08 6.99
CA TYR A 34 29.73 9.49 6.68
C TYR A 34 30.69 10.10 7.69
N ASN A 35 31.50 11.03 7.20
CA ASN A 35 32.14 12.00 8.06
C ASN A 35 31.05 12.92 8.66
N PRO A 36 31.03 13.19 9.99
CA PRO A 36 30.01 14.02 10.62
C PRO A 36 29.88 15.43 10.02
N SER A 37 31.00 16.10 9.72
CA SER A 37 30.99 17.43 9.11
C SER A 37 30.40 17.40 7.70
N TYR A 38 30.70 16.36 6.92
CA TYR A 38 30.09 16.15 5.61
C TYR A 38 28.59 15.93 5.71
N LEU A 39 28.14 15.07 6.64
CA LEU A 39 26.71 14.81 6.84
C LEU A 39 25.98 16.07 7.29
N ALA A 40 26.56 16.89 8.16
CA ALA A 40 25.93 18.11 8.65
C ALA A 40 25.71 19.13 7.52
N LEU A 41 26.70 19.27 6.64
CA LEU A 41 26.58 20.12 5.45
C LEU A 41 25.54 19.57 4.47
N ALA A 42 25.63 18.28 4.12
CA ALA A 42 24.69 17.64 3.20
C ALA A 42 23.24 17.68 3.73
N PHE A 43 23.05 17.49 5.03
CA PHE A 43 21.75 17.57 5.68
C PHE A 43 21.18 18.98 5.59
N ARG A 44 21.97 20.00 5.94
CA ARG A 44 21.52 21.40 5.88
C ARG A 44 21.20 21.83 4.45
N ASP A 45 22.02 21.42 3.48
CA ASP A 45 21.78 21.73 2.07
C ASP A 45 20.52 21.04 1.54
N HIS A 46 20.18 19.85 2.06
CA HIS A 46 19.01 19.10 1.61
C HIS A 46 17.72 19.53 2.31
N PHE A 47 17.71 19.65 3.63
CA PHE A 47 16.53 19.94 4.45
C PHE A 47 16.37 21.43 4.80
N GLU A 48 17.24 22.30 4.27
CA GLU A 48 17.27 23.77 4.46
C GLU A 48 17.52 24.24 5.91
N ILE A 49 17.64 23.32 6.87
CA ILE A 49 17.89 23.60 8.29
C ILE A 49 18.86 22.58 8.91
N SER A 50 19.41 22.93 10.07
CA SER A 50 20.30 22.01 10.80
C SER A 50 19.56 20.77 11.32
N PHE A 51 20.30 19.67 11.46
CA PHE A 51 19.80 18.40 11.99
C PHE A 51 18.99 18.55 13.29
N HIS A 52 19.57 19.20 14.31
CA HIS A 52 18.88 19.37 15.60
C HIS A 52 17.60 20.19 15.47
N LYS A 53 17.60 21.24 14.63
CA LYS A 53 16.39 22.03 14.38
C LYS A 53 15.32 21.17 13.71
N TYR A 54 15.70 20.35 12.74
CA TYR A 54 14.79 19.46 12.02
C TYR A 54 14.15 18.41 12.93
N VAL A 55 14.97 17.71 13.74
CA VAL A 55 14.50 16.73 14.74
C VAL A 55 13.55 17.38 15.73
N ASN A 56 13.88 18.59 16.23
CA ASN A 56 13.00 19.32 17.13
C ASN A 56 11.64 19.65 16.50
N LYS A 57 11.61 20.05 15.21
CA LYS A 57 10.34 20.28 14.50
C LYS A 57 9.49 19.01 14.42
N LEU A 58 10.10 17.89 14.02
CA LEU A 58 9.41 16.60 13.94
C LEU A 58 8.82 16.20 15.30
N GLN A 59 9.56 16.39 16.39
CA GLN A 59 9.08 16.10 17.74
C GLN A 59 7.93 16.99 18.19
N MET A 60 8.01 18.31 17.93
CA MET A 60 6.92 19.22 18.27
C MET A 60 5.65 18.92 17.48
N ARG A 61 5.79 18.50 16.22
CA ARG A 61 4.67 18.05 15.39
C ARG A 61 4.07 16.74 15.88
N LYS A 62 4.90 15.78 16.26
CA LYS A 62 4.44 14.53 16.90
C LYS A 62 3.71 14.82 18.21
N ALA A 63 4.26 15.70 19.05
CA ALA A 63 3.61 16.13 20.27
C ALA A 63 2.25 16.81 19.98
N ALA A 64 2.17 17.65 18.96
CA ALA A 64 0.92 18.27 18.53
C ALA A 64 -0.12 17.21 18.10
N ARG A 65 0.31 16.16 17.38
CA ARG A 65 -0.56 15.04 17.02
C ARG A 65 -1.04 14.28 18.25
N LEU A 66 -0.17 14.06 19.23
CA LEU A 66 -0.57 13.42 20.48
C LEU A 66 -1.58 14.26 21.26
N ILE A 67 -1.40 15.58 21.33
CA ILE A 67 -2.39 16.49 21.94
C ILE A 67 -3.72 16.40 21.19
N TYR A 68 -3.69 16.43 19.85
CA TYR A 68 -4.89 16.35 19.02
C TYR A 68 -5.64 15.02 19.24
N ASN A 69 -4.93 13.90 19.24
CA ASN A 69 -5.54 12.56 19.34
C ASN A 69 -6.01 12.21 20.76
N THR A 70 -5.23 12.57 21.78
CA THR A 70 -5.50 12.15 23.17
C THR A 70 -6.24 13.19 23.99
N LYS A 71 -6.29 14.43 23.49
CA LYS A 71 -6.75 15.62 24.24
C LYS A 71 -5.96 15.87 25.54
N GLN A 72 -4.75 15.31 25.66
CA GLN A 72 -3.91 15.40 26.86
C GLN A 72 -2.54 16.04 26.56
N THR A 73 -2.34 17.26 27.05
CA THR A 73 -1.04 17.95 26.97
C THR A 73 0.03 17.30 27.85
N SER A 74 -0.34 16.77 29.02
CA SER A 74 0.60 16.12 29.95
C SER A 74 1.28 14.90 29.33
N ARG A 75 0.52 14.10 28.58
CA ARG A 75 1.05 12.94 27.85
C ARG A 75 2.03 13.36 26.75
N ALA A 76 1.70 14.42 26.00
CA ALA A 76 2.57 14.94 24.94
C ALA A 76 3.88 15.52 25.48
N VAL A 77 3.85 16.14 26.66
CA VAL A 77 5.07 16.59 27.34
C VAL A 77 5.91 15.38 27.78
N LYS A 78 5.29 14.36 28.39
CA LYS A 78 5.98 13.14 28.87
C LYS A 78 6.63 12.33 27.75
N GLU A 79 5.95 12.20 26.62
CA GLU A 79 6.45 11.47 25.45
C GLU A 79 7.38 12.33 24.57
N SER A 80 7.53 13.63 24.86
CA SER A 80 8.51 14.49 24.20
C SER A 80 9.83 14.49 24.96
N ARG A 81 10.94 14.68 24.24
CA ARG A 81 12.30 14.77 24.82
C ARG A 81 12.54 15.99 25.73
N TYR A 82 11.55 16.85 25.94
CA TYR A 82 11.72 18.08 26.71
C TYR A 82 11.44 17.83 28.19
N VAL A 83 12.50 17.66 28.97
CA VAL A 83 12.44 17.73 30.42
C VAL A 83 12.30 19.21 30.81
N LEU A 84 11.18 19.56 31.44
CA LEU A 84 10.64 20.89 31.80
C LEU A 84 9.60 21.46 30.83
N SER A 85 8.38 21.61 31.33
CA SER A 85 7.21 22.13 30.58
C SER A 85 7.40 23.54 29.99
N MET A 86 8.29 24.35 30.58
CA MET A 86 8.61 25.70 30.09
C MET A 86 9.38 25.68 28.76
N GLY A 87 10.30 24.73 28.56
CA GLY A 87 11.05 24.58 27.30
C GLY A 87 10.16 24.04 26.17
N PHE A 88 9.31 23.05 26.50
CA PHE A 88 8.34 22.47 25.57
C PHE A 88 7.36 23.52 25.04
N SER A 89 6.75 24.32 25.92
CA SER A 89 5.70 25.27 25.52
C SER A 89 6.21 26.32 24.53
N ASN A 90 7.44 26.79 24.71
CA ASN A 90 8.08 27.73 23.79
C ASN A 90 8.46 27.07 22.45
N ALA A 91 9.06 25.88 22.49
CA ALA A 91 9.39 25.13 21.28
C ALA A 91 8.13 24.79 20.46
N PHE A 92 7.06 24.36 21.13
CA PHE A 92 5.77 24.06 20.52
C PHE A 92 5.15 25.30 19.89
N LYS A 93 5.13 26.43 20.60
CA LYS A 93 4.60 27.70 20.06
C LYS A 93 5.40 28.18 18.86
N ASN A 94 6.73 28.01 18.86
CA ASN A 94 7.57 28.39 17.73
C ASN A 94 7.33 27.50 16.50
N GLU A 95 7.00 26.22 16.70
CA GLU A 95 6.72 25.29 15.59
C GLU A 95 5.30 25.40 15.04
N ILE A 96 4.31 25.42 15.93
CA ILE A 96 2.89 25.32 15.58
C ILE A 96 2.24 26.71 15.49
N GLY A 97 2.88 27.75 16.02
CA GLY A 97 2.40 29.13 16.05
C GLY A 97 1.53 29.49 17.26
N VAL A 98 1.12 28.49 18.07
CA VAL A 98 0.24 28.67 19.23
C VAL A 98 0.71 27.85 20.43
N SER A 99 0.31 28.22 21.65
CA SER A 99 0.64 27.42 22.83
C SER A 99 -0.07 26.06 22.83
N PRO A 100 0.46 25.03 23.52
CA PRO A 100 -0.19 23.71 23.59
C PRO A 100 -1.66 23.77 24.06
N ARG A 101 -1.97 24.61 25.06
CA ARG A 101 -3.33 24.82 25.55
C ARG A 101 -4.24 25.48 24.51
N ALA A 102 -3.72 26.48 23.79
CA ALA A 102 -4.49 27.13 22.72
C ALA A 102 -4.72 26.18 21.54
N PHE A 103 -3.73 25.35 21.19
CA PHE A 103 -3.86 24.30 20.17
C PHE A 103 -4.96 23.29 20.55
N LEU A 104 -4.93 22.78 21.78
CA LEU A 104 -5.95 21.88 22.32
C LEU A 104 -7.36 22.51 22.26
N ASN A 105 -7.51 23.75 22.72
CA ASN A 105 -8.80 24.45 22.74
C ASN A 105 -9.35 24.75 21.34
N ARG A 106 -8.48 25.03 20.38
CA ARG A 106 -8.89 25.30 18.99
C ARG A 106 -9.35 24.04 18.27
N ASN A 107 -8.93 22.86 18.73
CA ASN A 107 -9.23 21.57 18.09
C ASN A 107 -8.87 21.54 16.59
N VAL A 108 -7.81 22.26 16.21
CA VAL A 108 -7.31 22.32 14.84
C VAL A 108 -6.25 21.23 14.66
N GLU A 109 -6.22 20.60 13.49
CA GLU A 109 -5.19 19.62 13.16
C GLU A 109 -3.78 20.21 13.10
N VAL A 110 -2.79 19.31 13.12
CA VAL A 110 -1.38 19.70 13.00
C VAL A 110 -1.12 20.17 11.57
N PRO A 111 -0.67 21.43 11.36
CA PRO A 111 -0.37 21.93 10.02
C PRO A 111 0.78 21.13 9.39
N ASP A 112 0.89 21.10 8.07
CA ASP A 112 2.02 20.47 7.39
C ASP A 112 3.34 21.19 7.67
N MET A 113 4.43 20.44 7.54
CA MET A 113 5.77 20.96 7.69
C MET A 113 5.95 21.96 6.56
N PRO A 114 6.55 23.13 6.84
CA PRO A 114 6.81 24.12 5.81
C PRO A 114 7.42 23.44 4.59
N LEU A 115 6.80 23.69 3.44
CA LEU A 115 7.25 23.16 2.17
C LEU A 115 8.69 23.63 1.92
N LYS A 116 9.51 22.75 1.34
CA LYS A 116 10.79 23.15 0.78
C LYS A 116 10.60 24.32 -0.19
N LYS A 117 11.46 25.34 -0.11
CA LYS A 117 11.29 26.55 -0.92
C LYS A 117 11.61 26.29 -2.39
N GLU A 118 12.66 25.52 -2.63
CA GLU A 118 13.13 25.23 -3.98
C GLU A 118 13.73 23.83 -4.11
N ILE A 119 13.66 23.28 -5.32
CA ILE A 119 14.35 22.03 -5.68
C ILE A 119 15.16 22.32 -6.93
N LEU A 120 16.47 22.07 -6.88
CA LEU A 120 17.39 22.39 -7.98
C LEU A 120 17.39 23.88 -8.38
N GLY A 121 17.12 24.78 -7.42
CA GLY A 121 16.98 26.22 -7.66
C GLY A 121 15.66 26.61 -8.35
N LEU A 122 14.70 25.68 -8.47
CA LEU A 122 13.37 25.96 -8.99
C LEU A 122 12.40 26.19 -7.82
N PRO A 123 11.63 27.30 -7.82
CA PRO A 123 10.68 27.58 -6.76
C PRO A 123 9.58 26.52 -6.76
N LEU A 124 9.38 25.86 -5.63
CA LEU A 124 8.38 24.83 -5.46
C LEU A 124 7.08 25.45 -4.97
N SER A 125 5.97 25.15 -5.65
CA SER A 125 4.62 25.48 -5.20
C SER A 125 3.84 24.21 -4.87
N MET A 126 2.93 24.32 -3.92
CA MET A 126 1.97 23.27 -3.59
C MET A 126 0.62 23.89 -3.27
N GLU A 127 -0.44 23.32 -3.83
CA GLU A 127 -1.81 23.65 -3.45
C GLU A 127 -2.62 22.39 -3.15
N TYR A 128 -3.57 22.54 -2.22
CA TYR A 128 -4.61 21.56 -2.00
C TYR A 128 -5.82 21.89 -2.85
N LYS A 129 -6.28 20.92 -3.66
CA LYS A 129 -7.38 21.13 -4.59
C LYS A 129 -8.31 19.92 -4.64
N ILE A 130 -9.60 20.18 -4.53
CA ILE A 130 -10.62 19.19 -4.94
C ILE A 130 -10.78 19.37 -6.45
N THR A 131 -10.52 18.30 -7.21
CA THR A 131 -10.70 18.31 -8.66
C THR A 131 -11.96 17.54 -8.98
N ASP A 132 -12.80 18.07 -9.87
CA ASP A 132 -13.91 17.32 -10.48
C ASP A 132 -13.38 16.08 -11.22
N SER A 133 -14.26 15.12 -11.51
CA SER A 133 -13.90 14.02 -12.38
C SER A 133 -13.73 14.50 -13.82
N PHE A 134 -12.81 13.89 -14.55
CA PHE A 134 -12.59 14.20 -15.96
C PHE A 134 -12.01 13.02 -16.71
N ASN A 135 -12.30 12.97 -18.00
CA ASN A 135 -11.78 11.95 -18.88
C ASN A 135 -10.49 12.43 -19.56
N ILE A 136 -9.57 11.50 -19.78
CA ILE A 136 -8.37 11.72 -20.58
C ILE A 136 -8.24 10.66 -21.67
N ALA A 137 -7.76 11.07 -22.85
CA ALA A 137 -7.49 10.16 -23.97
C ALA A 137 -6.08 10.39 -24.51
N GLY A 138 -5.30 9.32 -24.64
CA GLY A 138 -3.86 9.43 -24.90
C GLY A 138 -3.20 8.22 -25.53
N PHE A 139 -1.89 8.33 -25.70
CA PHE A 139 -1.06 7.25 -26.23
C PHE A 139 -0.37 6.53 -25.08
N SER A 140 -0.28 5.21 -25.17
CA SER A 140 0.43 4.40 -24.20
C SER A 140 1.85 4.06 -24.67
N ILE A 141 2.73 3.86 -23.71
CA ILE A 141 4.10 3.41 -23.87
C ILE A 141 4.28 2.18 -23.00
N THR A 142 4.64 1.06 -23.62
CA THR A 142 5.05 -0.13 -22.89
C THR A 142 6.54 -0.01 -22.52
N PRO A 143 6.91 -0.10 -21.23
CA PRO A 143 8.30 -0.14 -20.81
C PRO A 143 9.08 -1.29 -21.47
N LYS A 144 10.33 -1.03 -21.85
CA LYS A 144 11.19 -2.04 -22.48
C LYS A 144 11.97 -2.78 -21.37
N GLN A 145 11.39 -3.85 -20.80
CA GLN A 145 11.97 -4.94 -19.97
C GLN A 145 11.17 -5.25 -18.68
N LYS A 146 11.25 -6.52 -18.25
CA LYS A 146 10.69 -7.16 -17.04
C LYS A 146 11.32 -6.70 -15.71
N ASP A 147 12.20 -5.69 -15.71
CA ASP A 147 12.73 -5.12 -14.48
C ASP A 147 11.77 -4.03 -13.98
N GLU A 148 11.36 -4.16 -12.71
CA GLU A 148 10.46 -3.28 -11.98
C GLU A 148 10.71 -1.80 -12.34
N ALA A 149 9.79 -1.18 -13.08
CA ALA A 149 9.90 0.23 -13.39
C ALA A 149 9.85 1.02 -12.07
N ASP A 150 10.98 1.59 -11.65
CA ASP A 150 11.01 2.52 -10.51
C ASP A 150 10.17 3.74 -10.89
N LEU A 151 8.94 3.80 -10.39
CA LEU A 151 7.95 4.82 -10.76
C LEU A 151 8.42 6.24 -10.43
N LEU A 152 9.29 6.38 -9.42
CA LEU A 152 9.84 7.67 -9.00
C LEU A 152 10.95 8.12 -9.97
N ASP A 153 11.87 7.22 -10.31
CA ASP A 153 12.94 7.49 -11.27
C ASP A 153 12.42 7.57 -12.72
N ASN A 154 11.27 6.96 -13.01
CA ASN A 154 10.63 6.97 -14.33
C ASN A 154 9.47 7.99 -14.45
N THR A 155 9.48 9.04 -13.64
CA THR A 155 8.65 10.23 -13.91
C THR A 155 9.11 10.97 -15.16
N ALA A 156 8.20 11.73 -15.76
CA ALA A 156 8.42 12.42 -17.03
C ALA A 156 8.79 11.46 -18.17
N TYR A 157 8.27 10.23 -18.11
CA TYR A 157 8.65 9.11 -18.97
C TYR A 157 8.49 9.42 -20.47
N ALA A 158 7.46 10.19 -20.82
CA ALA A 158 7.19 10.64 -22.18
C ALA A 158 8.37 11.36 -22.86
N TYR A 159 9.24 12.04 -22.10
CA TYR A 159 10.42 12.72 -22.65
C TYR A 159 11.53 11.75 -23.10
N GLY A 160 11.48 10.48 -22.67
CA GLY A 160 12.36 9.43 -23.19
C GLY A 160 12.02 8.98 -24.62
N TYR A 161 10.87 9.41 -25.15
CA TYR A 161 10.32 8.94 -26.42
C TYR A 161 10.12 10.12 -27.38
N PRO A 162 10.93 10.24 -28.46
CA PRO A 162 10.90 11.41 -29.35
C PRO A 162 9.52 11.75 -29.92
N ARG A 163 8.70 10.73 -30.22
CA ARG A 163 7.33 10.94 -30.71
C ARG A 163 6.40 11.58 -29.67
N MET A 164 6.61 11.28 -28.38
CA MET A 164 5.82 11.81 -27.27
C MET A 164 6.34 13.18 -26.84
N THR A 165 7.66 13.36 -26.82
CA THR A 165 8.28 14.67 -26.54
C THR A 165 7.77 15.77 -27.46
N LYS A 166 7.63 15.50 -28.77
CA LYS A 166 7.06 16.45 -29.74
C LYS A 166 5.62 16.87 -29.44
N ARG A 167 4.88 16.11 -28.62
CA ARG A 167 3.51 16.45 -28.21
C ARG A 167 3.51 17.44 -27.06
N LEU A 168 4.47 17.31 -26.14
CA LEU A 168 4.67 18.17 -24.98
C LEU A 168 5.19 19.57 -25.33
N THR A 169 5.67 19.79 -26.56
CA THR A 169 6.12 21.10 -27.04
C THR A 169 4.97 22.00 -27.50
N ASN A 170 3.73 21.52 -27.53
CA ASN A 170 2.58 22.36 -27.86
C ASN A 170 2.02 23.09 -26.62
N LYS A 171 1.16 24.07 -26.86
CA LYS A 171 0.53 24.89 -25.82
C LYS A 171 -0.61 24.20 -25.05
N LYS A 172 -0.88 22.92 -25.32
CA LYS A 172 -2.01 22.22 -24.69
C LYS A 172 -1.60 21.62 -23.35
N GLU A 173 -2.58 21.42 -22.48
CA GLU A 173 -2.39 20.66 -21.25
C GLU A 173 -2.27 19.16 -21.56
N TRP A 174 -1.32 18.50 -20.91
CA TRP A 174 -1.07 17.07 -21.01
C TRP A 174 -0.99 16.43 -19.63
N TYR A 175 -1.48 15.20 -19.54
CA TYR A 175 -1.46 14.36 -18.36
C TYR A 175 -0.60 13.13 -18.63
N GLY A 176 0.33 12.83 -17.73
CA GLY A 176 1.19 11.66 -17.78
C GLY A 176 0.97 10.76 -16.58
N LEU A 177 0.67 9.48 -16.76
CA LEU A 177 0.47 8.60 -15.61
C LEU A 177 0.82 7.15 -15.91
N TRP A 178 1.17 6.42 -14.85
CA TRP A 178 1.35 4.98 -14.87
C TRP A 178 0.01 4.28 -14.67
N TRP A 179 -0.29 3.33 -15.56
CA TRP A 179 -1.58 2.64 -15.62
C TRP A 179 -1.36 1.14 -15.84
N ASN A 180 -2.25 0.30 -15.31
CA ASN A 180 -2.29 -1.12 -15.68
C ASN A 180 -3.29 -1.30 -16.81
N ASN A 181 -2.86 -1.94 -17.90
CA ASN A 181 -3.79 -2.29 -18.96
C ASN A 181 -4.70 -3.46 -18.55
N GLU A 182 -5.62 -3.86 -19.44
CA GLU A 182 -6.56 -4.99 -19.25
C GLU A 182 -5.89 -6.35 -18.97
N LYS A 183 -4.58 -6.48 -19.21
CA LYS A 183 -3.78 -7.68 -18.92
C LYS A 183 -2.87 -7.50 -17.70
N ASP A 184 -3.16 -6.53 -16.85
CA ASP A 184 -2.37 -6.14 -15.68
C ASP A 184 -0.90 -5.77 -15.97
N HIS A 185 -0.58 -5.43 -17.22
CA HIS A 185 0.74 -4.93 -17.57
C HIS A 185 0.83 -3.42 -17.33
N LEU A 186 1.88 -3.02 -16.62
CA LEU A 186 2.21 -1.62 -16.37
C LEU A 186 2.59 -0.90 -17.67
N ILE A 187 1.88 0.19 -17.97
CA ILE A 187 2.10 1.08 -19.12
C ILE A 187 2.15 2.53 -18.64
N TYR A 188 2.82 3.39 -19.41
CA TYR A 188 2.78 4.83 -19.21
C TYR A 188 1.85 5.46 -20.24
N VAL A 189 0.89 6.28 -19.81
CA VAL A 189 -0.08 6.95 -20.67
C VAL A 189 0.20 8.46 -20.70
N LEU A 190 0.31 9.03 -21.90
CA LEU A 190 0.37 10.46 -22.13
C LEU A 190 -0.89 10.91 -22.88
N ALA A 191 -1.73 11.70 -22.21
CA ALA A 191 -3.09 12.00 -22.64
C ALA A 191 -3.46 13.49 -22.50
N GLN A 192 -4.55 13.88 -23.15
CA GLN A 192 -5.20 15.18 -22.97
C GLN A 192 -6.61 14.96 -22.43
N LYS A 193 -7.21 16.02 -21.86
CA LYS A 193 -8.64 16.00 -21.53
C LYS A 193 -9.48 15.65 -22.76
N ALA A 194 -10.50 14.86 -22.52
CA ALA A 194 -11.31 14.16 -23.50
C ALA A 194 -12.79 14.36 -23.18
N THR A 195 -13.63 14.56 -24.20
CA THR A 195 -15.09 14.48 -24.08
C THR A 195 -15.57 13.07 -24.46
N GLU A 196 -16.72 12.64 -23.92
CA GLU A 196 -17.29 11.30 -24.19
C GLU A 196 -17.73 11.13 -25.66
N ASP A 197 -18.07 12.21 -26.35
CA ASP A 197 -18.57 12.21 -27.74
C ASP A 197 -17.47 12.18 -28.81
N GLU A 198 -16.19 12.28 -28.43
CA GLU A 198 -15.10 12.24 -29.39
C GLU A 198 -14.83 10.79 -29.83
N ASN A 199 -15.02 10.51 -31.11
CA ASN A 199 -14.74 9.20 -31.70
C ASN A 199 -13.21 9.00 -31.77
N TYR A 200 -12.61 8.42 -30.72
CA TYR A 200 -11.16 8.25 -30.62
C TYR A 200 -10.67 7.11 -31.52
N ALA A 201 -9.85 7.46 -32.52
CA ALA A 201 -9.23 6.51 -33.45
C ALA A 201 -8.49 5.34 -32.76
N ASN A 202 -8.40 4.21 -33.47
CA ASN A 202 -7.71 2.97 -33.04
C ASN A 202 -6.35 3.24 -32.38
N GLY A 203 -6.22 2.83 -31.10
CA GLY A 203 -4.94 2.79 -30.37
C GLY A 203 -4.73 3.84 -29.26
N LYS A 204 -5.70 4.72 -29.00
CA LYS A 204 -5.67 5.59 -27.81
C LYS A 204 -6.22 4.86 -26.58
N LYS A 205 -5.68 5.17 -25.39
CA LYS A 205 -6.23 4.73 -24.10
C LYS A 205 -7.08 5.84 -23.49
N PHE A 206 -8.27 5.48 -23.06
CA PHE A 206 -9.23 6.34 -22.38
C PHE A 206 -9.19 5.99 -20.88
N ILE A 207 -9.07 7.00 -20.03
CA ILE A 207 -8.99 6.82 -18.58
C ILE A 207 -9.89 7.87 -17.93
N HIS A 208 -10.79 7.41 -17.07
CA HIS A 208 -11.57 8.27 -16.20
C HIS A 208 -10.76 8.60 -14.95
N ILE A 209 -10.48 9.89 -14.73
CA ILE A 209 -9.88 10.37 -13.49
C ILE A 209 -11.02 10.77 -12.56
N PRO A 210 -11.21 10.07 -11.43
CA PRO A 210 -12.31 10.37 -10.51
C PRO A 210 -12.08 11.69 -9.79
N GLN A 211 -13.16 12.26 -9.29
CA GLN A 211 -13.10 13.39 -8.38
C GLN A 211 -12.29 12.99 -7.14
N ALA A 212 -11.24 13.75 -6.79
CA ALA A 212 -10.46 13.47 -5.59
C ALA A 212 -9.86 14.75 -4.99
N ARG A 213 -9.33 14.60 -3.78
CA ARG A 213 -8.59 15.64 -3.07
C ARG A 213 -7.11 15.49 -3.41
N TYR A 214 -6.53 16.46 -4.11
CA TYR A 214 -5.15 16.41 -4.53
C TYR A 214 -4.28 17.37 -3.72
N ALA A 215 -3.06 16.94 -3.39
CA ALA A 215 -1.94 17.85 -3.27
C ALA A 215 -1.27 17.98 -4.64
N ILE A 216 -1.28 19.17 -5.20
CA ILE A 216 -0.73 19.48 -6.52
C ILE A 216 0.57 20.24 -6.30
N PHE A 217 1.69 19.60 -6.64
CA PHE A 217 3.01 20.22 -6.58
C PHE A 217 3.41 20.66 -7.97
N SER A 218 3.98 21.85 -8.09
CA SER A 218 4.34 22.42 -9.38
C SER A 218 5.66 23.18 -9.35
N PHE A 219 6.32 23.18 -10.50
CA PHE A 219 7.38 24.13 -10.86
C PHE A 219 6.91 25.00 -12.03
N PRO A 220 7.47 26.21 -12.17
CA PRO A 220 7.36 26.97 -13.41
C PRO A 220 7.88 26.17 -14.60
N LYS A 221 7.26 26.36 -15.76
CA LYS A 221 7.70 25.72 -17.01
C LYS A 221 9.15 26.03 -17.33
N LEU A 222 9.85 25.04 -17.88
CA LEU A 222 11.22 25.17 -18.36
C LEU A 222 11.31 24.86 -19.85
N ASP A 223 12.16 25.60 -20.57
CA ASP A 223 12.44 25.36 -21.98
C ASP A 223 13.31 24.11 -22.21
N ASP A 224 14.15 23.77 -21.22
CA ASP A 224 15.09 22.66 -21.31
C ASP A 224 14.44 21.35 -20.80
N VAL A 225 14.15 20.46 -21.75
CA VAL A 225 13.60 19.11 -21.50
C VAL A 225 14.41 18.32 -20.47
N ARG A 226 15.74 18.37 -20.51
CA ARG A 226 16.59 17.62 -19.58
C ARG A 226 16.44 18.16 -18.17
N LYS A 227 16.30 19.48 -18.01
CA LYS A 227 16.02 20.10 -16.71
C LYS A 227 14.62 19.75 -16.23
N THR A 228 13.61 19.75 -17.09
CA THR A 228 12.23 19.32 -16.76
C THR A 228 12.20 17.89 -16.23
N VAL A 229 12.78 16.92 -16.96
CA VAL A 229 12.83 15.51 -16.54
C VAL A 229 13.57 15.38 -15.21
N LYS A 230 14.70 16.06 -15.05
CA LYS A 230 15.46 16.04 -13.80
C LYS A 230 14.65 16.63 -12.65
N ALA A 231 13.97 17.75 -12.84
CA ALA A 231 13.15 18.40 -11.82
C ALA A 231 11.98 17.51 -11.39
N GLN A 232 11.26 16.91 -12.36
CA GLN A 232 10.13 16.02 -12.07
C GLN A 232 10.55 14.80 -11.23
N ARG A 233 11.71 14.21 -11.52
CA ARG A 233 12.27 13.10 -10.72
C ARG A 233 12.61 13.52 -9.29
N TYR A 234 13.25 14.67 -9.11
CA TYR A 234 13.56 15.17 -7.77
C TYR A 234 12.28 15.55 -7.00
N LEU A 235 11.25 16.03 -7.71
CA LEU A 235 9.95 16.32 -7.13
C LEU A 235 9.24 15.05 -6.68
N ALA A 236 9.21 14.01 -7.50
CA ALA A 236 8.64 12.71 -7.13
C ALA A 236 9.28 12.15 -5.86
N HIS A 237 10.61 12.16 -5.80
CA HIS A 237 11.35 11.74 -4.61
C HIS A 237 11.00 12.58 -3.38
N TYR A 238 11.02 13.91 -3.50
CA TYR A 238 10.62 14.80 -2.41
C TYR A 238 9.20 14.51 -1.93
N ILE A 239 8.22 14.37 -2.84
CA ILE A 239 6.83 14.11 -2.47
C ILE A 239 6.71 12.79 -1.72
N PHE A 240 7.15 11.68 -2.34
CA PHE A 240 6.84 10.33 -1.87
C PHE A 240 7.79 9.83 -0.77
N LYS A 241 9.04 10.33 -0.71
CA LYS A 241 10.04 9.87 0.27
C LYS A 241 10.27 10.85 1.42
N GLU A 242 9.88 12.11 1.28
CA GLU A 242 10.06 13.12 2.32
C GLU A 242 8.73 13.74 2.76
N TRP A 243 8.10 14.55 1.92
CA TRP A 243 6.94 15.37 2.28
C TRP A 243 5.75 14.56 2.79
N MET A 244 5.41 13.45 2.12
CA MET A 244 4.32 12.58 2.55
C MET A 244 4.63 11.95 3.91
N VAL A 245 5.87 11.51 4.11
CA VAL A 245 6.28 10.78 5.31
C VAL A 245 6.29 11.69 6.53
N ILE A 246 6.91 12.87 6.43
CA ILE A 246 7.02 13.82 7.57
C ILE A 246 5.66 14.42 7.97
N ASN A 247 4.71 14.44 7.03
CA ASN A 247 3.36 14.95 7.24
C ASN A 247 2.31 13.84 7.43
N GLU A 248 2.74 12.58 7.55
CA GLU A 248 1.87 11.40 7.74
C GLU A 248 0.71 11.34 6.74
N LYS A 249 1.00 11.69 5.48
CA LYS A 249 0.04 11.64 4.37
C LYS A 249 -0.06 10.23 3.81
N THR A 250 -1.25 9.89 3.35
CA THR A 250 -1.52 8.62 2.66
C THR A 250 -2.17 8.88 1.32
N VAL A 251 -1.76 8.13 0.30
CA VAL A 251 -2.39 8.20 -1.03
C VAL A 251 -3.80 7.64 -0.93
N ASP A 252 -4.76 8.29 -1.60
CA ASP A 252 -6.09 7.70 -1.79
C ASP A 252 -5.99 6.53 -2.79
N PRO A 253 -6.27 5.28 -2.37
CA PRO A 253 -6.25 4.15 -3.29
C PRO A 253 -7.31 4.25 -4.40
N LYS A 254 -8.30 5.15 -4.26
CA LYS A 254 -9.32 5.44 -5.27
C LYS A 254 -8.90 6.53 -6.26
N GLY A 255 -7.95 7.38 -5.87
CA GLY A 255 -7.47 8.45 -6.73
C GLY A 255 -6.36 8.00 -7.65
N ILE A 256 -6.07 8.80 -8.68
CA ILE A 256 -5.00 8.51 -9.65
C ILE A 256 -3.89 9.54 -9.47
N THR A 257 -2.67 9.10 -9.17
CA THR A 257 -1.51 9.99 -9.25
C THR A 257 -1.21 10.28 -10.72
N TYR A 258 -1.12 11.55 -11.07
CA TYR A 258 -0.77 11.95 -12.43
C TYR A 258 0.24 13.11 -12.44
N GLU A 259 1.06 13.10 -13.46
CA GLU A 259 1.89 14.21 -13.89
C GLU A 259 1.07 15.14 -14.78
N PHE A 260 1.36 16.43 -14.75
CA PHE A 260 0.76 17.40 -15.68
C PHE A 260 1.82 18.31 -16.29
N TYR A 261 1.53 18.77 -17.50
CA TYR A 261 2.35 19.70 -18.28
C TYR A 261 1.42 20.70 -18.96
N ASN A 262 1.55 22.00 -18.64
CA ASN A 262 0.74 23.06 -19.23
C ASN A 262 1.61 24.24 -19.71
N GLU A 263 1.00 25.36 -20.11
CA GLU A 263 1.74 26.53 -20.62
C GLU A 263 2.63 27.18 -19.56
N ASP A 264 2.24 27.13 -18.30
CA ASP A 264 2.85 27.90 -17.21
C ASP A 264 3.71 27.06 -16.27
N SER A 265 3.40 25.77 -16.16
CA SER A 265 3.93 24.89 -15.12
C SER A 265 3.92 23.41 -15.52
N PHE A 266 4.66 22.64 -14.76
CA PHE A 266 4.59 21.18 -14.77
C PHE A 266 4.74 20.65 -13.34
N GLY A 267 4.27 19.44 -13.10
CA GLY A 267 4.31 18.90 -11.74
C GLY A 267 3.59 17.58 -11.58
N ILE A 268 3.27 17.27 -10.32
CA ILE A 268 2.67 16.00 -9.91
C ILE A 268 1.47 16.30 -9.01
N ALA A 269 0.33 15.69 -9.32
CA ALA A 269 -0.85 15.68 -8.49
C ALA A 269 -0.94 14.32 -7.78
N VAL A 270 -0.96 14.34 -6.45
CA VAL A 270 -1.10 13.14 -5.61
C VAL A 270 -2.45 13.15 -4.91
N PRO A 271 -3.30 12.13 -5.10
CA PRO A 271 -4.59 12.06 -4.45
C PRO A 271 -4.39 11.64 -2.99
N LEU A 272 -5.05 12.31 -2.05
CA LEU A 272 -4.85 12.13 -0.62
C LEU A 272 -6.08 11.50 0.04
N ALA A 273 -5.86 10.38 0.75
CA ALA A 273 -6.86 9.81 1.64
C ALA A 273 -6.97 10.61 2.95
N LYS A 274 -5.85 11.21 3.38
CA LYS A 274 -5.71 11.95 4.63
C LYS A 274 -4.95 13.26 4.41
N GLY A 275 -5.40 14.33 5.05
CA GLY A 275 -4.55 15.50 5.30
C GLY A 275 -4.77 16.72 4.40
N MET A 276 -5.90 16.84 3.70
CA MET A 276 -6.35 18.13 3.15
C MET A 276 -7.24 18.82 4.21
N TYR A 277 -6.64 19.67 5.05
CA TYR A 277 -7.33 20.41 6.14
C TYR A 277 -8.04 19.57 7.21
N GLY A 278 -7.63 18.33 7.44
CA GLY A 278 -8.20 17.49 8.49
C GLY A 278 -9.54 16.87 8.21
N TYR A 279 -9.79 16.54 6.95
CA TYR A 279 -10.72 15.48 6.65
C TYR A 279 -9.98 14.14 6.62
N ASP A 280 -10.26 13.31 7.63
CA ASP A 280 -10.21 11.87 7.51
C ASP A 280 -11.17 11.48 6.37
N SER A 281 -10.60 11.12 5.21
CA SER A 281 -11.27 10.48 4.08
C SER A 281 -12.52 11.20 3.51
N LEU A 282 -13.06 10.68 2.42
CA LEU A 282 -14.37 11.05 1.87
C LEU A 282 -15.53 10.50 2.72
N GLU A 283 -15.29 9.94 3.91
CA GLU A 283 -16.32 9.42 4.83
C GLU A 283 -17.39 10.46 5.22
N ASN A 284 -17.12 11.75 5.02
CA ASN A 284 -18.08 12.84 5.29
C ASN A 284 -18.66 13.52 4.03
N SER A 285 -18.41 13.02 2.82
CA SER A 285 -19.07 13.55 1.60
C SER A 285 -20.45 12.92 1.33
N GLY A 286 -20.82 11.88 2.10
CA GLY A 286 -22.02 11.08 1.85
C GLY A 286 -21.92 10.14 0.66
N ARG A 287 -20.81 10.18 -0.10
CA ARG A 287 -20.56 9.37 -1.32
C ARG A 287 -19.39 8.39 -1.17
N GLY A 288 -18.93 8.14 0.07
CA GLY A 288 -17.87 7.18 0.33
C GLY A 288 -18.35 5.72 0.22
N CYS A 289 -17.41 4.78 0.30
CA CYS A 289 -17.72 3.34 0.17
C CYS A 289 -18.60 2.80 1.29
N GLU A 290 -18.70 3.53 2.40
CA GLU A 290 -19.49 3.15 3.57
C GLU A 290 -20.97 2.95 3.26
N ASN A 291 -21.50 3.66 2.26
CA ASN A 291 -22.89 3.55 1.85
C ASN A 291 -23.11 2.60 0.66
N TRP A 292 -22.04 2.03 0.07
CA TRP A 292 -22.16 1.22 -1.14
C TRP A 292 -22.99 -0.04 -0.92
N THR A 293 -22.66 -0.81 0.12
CA THR A 293 -23.45 -2.01 0.46
C THR A 293 -24.85 -1.63 0.88
N LYS A 294 -25.04 -0.55 1.65
CA LYS A 294 -26.38 -0.08 2.03
C LYS A 294 -27.25 0.23 0.81
N TYR A 295 -26.74 1.00 -0.14
CA TYR A 295 -27.46 1.32 -1.37
C TYR A 295 -27.73 0.07 -2.19
N ILE A 296 -26.74 -0.81 -2.38
CA ILE A 296 -26.97 -2.08 -3.08
C ILE A 296 -28.04 -2.91 -2.37
N ASP A 297 -28.06 -2.94 -1.05
CA ASP A 297 -29.03 -3.68 -0.25
C ASP A 297 -30.45 -3.10 -0.33
N GLU A 298 -30.57 -1.80 -0.55
CA GLU A 298 -31.86 -1.13 -0.78
C GLU A 298 -32.40 -1.41 -2.19
N HIS A 299 -31.52 -1.65 -3.17
CA HIS A 299 -31.88 -1.70 -4.59
C HIS A 299 -31.69 -3.09 -5.27
N TYR A 300 -31.09 -4.10 -4.62
CA TYR A 300 -30.75 -5.39 -5.27
C TYR A 300 -31.95 -6.17 -5.83
N LYS A 301 -33.16 -5.90 -5.34
CA LYS A 301 -34.41 -6.53 -5.81
C LYS A 301 -34.99 -5.88 -7.06
N GLU A 302 -34.50 -4.70 -7.45
CA GLU A 302 -34.94 -4.04 -8.67
C GLU A 302 -34.43 -4.81 -9.90
N GLU A 303 -35.33 -4.98 -10.88
CA GLU A 303 -35.14 -5.87 -12.03
C GLU A 303 -33.90 -5.51 -12.86
N ASP A 304 -33.66 -4.21 -13.06
CA ASP A 304 -32.55 -3.71 -13.86
C ASP A 304 -31.28 -3.41 -13.05
N PHE A 305 -31.31 -3.50 -11.72
CA PHE A 305 -30.19 -3.08 -10.88
C PHE A 305 -28.92 -3.91 -11.14
N ASN A 306 -27.81 -3.23 -11.38
CA ASN A 306 -26.52 -3.86 -11.66
C ASN A 306 -25.36 -2.94 -11.25
N VAL A 307 -24.14 -3.46 -11.33
CA VAL A 307 -22.92 -2.73 -10.95
C VAL A 307 -22.77 -1.38 -11.65
N SER A 308 -23.19 -1.25 -12.90
CA SER A 308 -23.09 0.01 -13.65
C SER A 308 -24.04 1.08 -13.10
N ILE A 309 -25.21 0.67 -12.60
CA ILE A 309 -26.16 1.57 -11.93
C ILE A 309 -25.62 1.99 -10.58
N ALA A 310 -25.09 1.05 -9.79
CA ALA A 310 -24.45 1.36 -8.51
C ALA A 310 -23.26 2.33 -8.69
N ALA A 311 -22.36 2.04 -9.64
CA ALA A 311 -21.22 2.89 -9.95
C ALA A 311 -21.67 4.30 -10.38
N ARG A 312 -22.65 4.40 -11.28
CA ARG A 312 -23.22 5.69 -11.73
C ARG A 312 -23.85 6.47 -10.59
N TYR A 313 -24.61 5.83 -9.71
CA TYR A 313 -25.24 6.48 -8.56
C TYR A 313 -24.22 7.14 -7.63
N PHE A 314 -23.09 6.46 -7.40
CA PHE A 314 -21.99 7.00 -6.59
C PHE A 314 -21.01 7.88 -7.38
N GLU A 315 -21.27 8.09 -8.68
CA GLU A 315 -20.42 8.85 -9.61
C GLU A 315 -18.99 8.27 -9.76
N TYR A 316 -18.88 6.94 -9.84
CA TYR A 316 -17.64 6.23 -10.15
C TYR A 316 -17.70 5.60 -11.54
N ASP A 317 -16.52 5.53 -12.19
CA ASP A 317 -16.29 4.58 -13.28
C ASP A 317 -16.54 3.15 -12.79
N LYS A 318 -17.10 2.30 -13.66
CA LYS A 318 -17.51 0.94 -13.31
C LYS A 318 -16.32 0.11 -12.82
N ASP A 319 -15.22 0.11 -13.57
CA ASP A 319 -14.05 -0.74 -13.27
C ASP A 319 -13.37 -0.27 -11.99
N LEU A 320 -13.28 1.05 -11.79
CA LEU A 320 -12.78 1.63 -10.56
C LEU A 320 -13.69 1.29 -9.37
N PHE A 321 -15.02 1.39 -9.53
CA PHE A 321 -15.99 1.01 -8.51
C PHE A 321 -15.82 -0.46 -8.10
N GLU A 322 -15.77 -1.37 -9.07
CA GLU A 322 -15.56 -2.80 -8.84
C GLU A 322 -14.24 -3.07 -8.13
N LYS A 323 -13.15 -2.46 -8.58
CA LYS A 323 -11.82 -2.61 -7.98
C LYS A 323 -11.81 -2.14 -6.52
N ILE A 324 -12.41 -0.98 -6.24
CA ILE A 324 -12.49 -0.44 -4.88
C ILE A 324 -13.39 -1.33 -4.02
N PHE A 325 -14.52 -1.79 -4.55
CA PHE A 325 -15.46 -2.66 -3.83
C PHE A 325 -14.77 -3.96 -3.45
N TRP A 326 -14.08 -4.60 -4.40
CA TRP A 326 -13.28 -5.79 -4.16
C TRP A 326 -12.17 -5.53 -3.12
N LEU A 327 -11.44 -4.41 -3.23
CA LEU A 327 -10.42 -4.05 -2.24
C LEU A 327 -11.00 -3.85 -0.83
N ARG A 328 -12.27 -3.44 -0.72
CA ARG A 328 -12.93 -3.15 0.55
C ARG A 328 -13.62 -4.37 1.16
N TYR A 329 -14.19 -5.24 0.33
CA TYR A 329 -15.10 -6.31 0.75
C TYR A 329 -14.61 -7.72 0.40
N GLY A 330 -13.59 -7.84 -0.47
CA GLY A 330 -13.01 -9.12 -0.88
C GLY A 330 -13.84 -9.91 -1.88
N VAL A 331 -14.95 -9.34 -2.36
CA VAL A 331 -15.88 -9.93 -3.32
C VAL A 331 -16.19 -8.91 -4.42
N SER A 332 -16.55 -9.38 -5.61
CA SER A 332 -16.98 -8.47 -6.69
C SER A 332 -18.40 -7.94 -6.42
N VAL A 333 -18.78 -6.84 -7.10
CA VAL A 333 -20.12 -6.27 -6.96
C VAL A 333 -21.19 -7.20 -7.52
N ASP A 334 -20.93 -7.82 -8.67
CA ASP A 334 -21.85 -8.78 -9.30
C ASP A 334 -22.06 -10.01 -8.43
N GLU A 335 -21.00 -10.51 -7.79
CA GLU A 335 -21.09 -11.59 -6.82
C GLU A 335 -21.87 -11.18 -5.58
N TYR A 336 -21.60 -9.99 -5.04
CA TYR A 336 -22.34 -9.45 -3.90
C TYR A 336 -23.84 -9.35 -4.21
N LEU A 337 -24.20 -8.81 -5.38
CA LEU A 337 -25.57 -8.72 -5.88
C LEU A 337 -26.24 -10.07 -6.03
N LYS A 338 -25.54 -11.02 -6.67
CA LYS A 338 -26.03 -12.38 -6.85
C LYS A 338 -26.32 -13.05 -5.51
N ASN A 339 -25.38 -12.96 -4.56
CA ASN A 339 -25.56 -13.53 -3.24
C ASN A 339 -26.68 -12.83 -2.46
N LYS A 340 -26.82 -11.50 -2.56
CA LYS A 340 -27.96 -10.77 -1.98
C LYS A 340 -29.30 -11.20 -2.58
N ARG A 341 -29.39 -11.39 -3.90
CA ARG A 341 -30.60 -11.89 -4.56
C ARG A 341 -30.98 -13.30 -4.13
N VAL A 342 -30.00 -14.15 -3.82
CA VAL A 342 -30.22 -15.54 -3.39
C VAL A 342 -30.54 -15.65 -1.89
N PHE A 343 -29.74 -14.99 -1.04
CA PHE A 343 -29.77 -15.16 0.42
C PHE A 343 -30.49 -14.01 1.15
N GLY A 344 -30.87 -12.95 0.45
CA GLY A 344 -31.58 -11.81 1.00
C GLY A 344 -30.80 -11.06 2.08
N GLU A 345 -31.50 -10.67 3.14
CA GLU A 345 -30.93 -9.94 4.29
C GLU A 345 -29.92 -10.77 5.10
N GLY A 346 -29.90 -12.10 4.94
CA GLY A 346 -29.00 -13.02 5.64
C GLY A 346 -27.55 -12.97 5.14
N TYR A 347 -27.28 -12.37 3.98
CA TYR A 347 -25.93 -12.21 3.45
C TYR A 347 -25.47 -10.77 3.61
N ASN A 348 -24.28 -10.52 4.16
CA ASN A 348 -23.66 -9.19 4.22
C ASN A 348 -22.16 -9.32 4.02
N ALA A 349 -21.59 -8.46 3.18
CA ALA A 349 -20.15 -8.48 2.95
C ALA A 349 -19.42 -7.83 4.12
N VAL A 350 -18.30 -8.43 4.53
CA VAL A 350 -17.49 -7.89 5.61
C VAL A 350 -16.61 -6.77 5.06
N ASN A 351 -16.75 -5.57 5.63
CA ASN A 351 -15.82 -4.48 5.37
C ASN A 351 -14.44 -4.84 5.97
N LEU A 352 -13.49 -5.21 5.11
CA LEU A 352 -12.18 -5.77 5.49
C LEU A 352 -11.32 -4.76 6.27
N PHE A 353 -11.46 -3.48 5.97
CA PHE A 353 -10.73 -2.42 6.68
C PHE A 353 -11.24 -2.23 8.11
N GLU A 354 -12.56 -2.13 8.28
CA GLU A 354 -13.16 -2.03 9.61
C GLU A 354 -12.93 -3.32 10.41
N PHE A 355 -12.98 -4.47 9.74
CA PHE A 355 -12.62 -5.74 10.33
C PHE A 355 -11.18 -5.73 10.84
N TYR A 356 -10.21 -5.32 10.02
CA TYR A 356 -8.82 -5.23 10.43
C TYR A 356 -8.62 -4.23 11.57
N LYS A 357 -9.21 -3.02 11.50
CA LYS A 357 -9.12 -2.00 12.56
C LYS A 357 -9.59 -2.52 13.91
N LYS A 358 -10.68 -3.31 13.93
CA LYS A 358 -11.25 -3.90 15.15
C LYS A 358 -10.48 -5.11 15.66
N ASN A 359 -9.78 -5.84 14.79
CA ASN A 359 -9.20 -7.14 15.12
C ASN A 359 -7.66 -7.17 15.09
N LYS A 360 -6.97 -6.11 14.66
CA LYS A 360 -5.50 -6.07 14.60
C LYS A 360 -4.81 -6.30 15.95
N GLU A 361 -5.48 -5.96 17.05
CA GLU A 361 -4.98 -6.19 18.42
C GLU A 361 -5.07 -7.68 18.82
N LYS A 362 -5.81 -8.52 18.07
CA LYS A 362 -5.99 -9.96 18.33
C LYS A 362 -4.99 -10.84 17.59
N ILE A 363 -4.09 -10.23 16.83
CA ILE A 363 -3.02 -10.93 16.11
C ILE A 363 -1.67 -10.45 16.62
N LYS A 364 -0.71 -11.36 16.62
CA LYS A 364 0.70 -11.07 16.88
C LYS A 364 1.48 -11.21 15.59
N ILE A 365 2.42 -10.30 15.38
CA ILE A 365 3.31 -10.31 14.22
C ILE A 365 4.73 -10.45 14.72
N SER A 366 5.41 -11.50 14.28
CA SER A 366 6.85 -11.70 14.44
C SER A 366 7.53 -11.72 13.08
N TYR A 367 8.87 -11.73 13.07
CA TYR A 367 9.65 -11.83 11.84
C TYR A 367 10.61 -12.99 11.99
N MET A 368 10.69 -13.86 10.98
CA MET A 368 11.61 -14.98 11.02
C MET A 368 12.27 -15.22 9.67
N ARG A 369 13.45 -15.84 9.73
CA ARG A 369 14.12 -16.35 8.54
C ARG A 369 13.75 -17.81 8.31
N ILE A 370 13.09 -18.08 7.19
CA ILE A 370 12.69 -19.42 6.77
C ILE A 370 13.72 -19.97 5.80
N ARG A 371 14.10 -21.24 5.98
CA ARG A 371 14.92 -21.98 5.02
C ARG A 371 14.04 -22.53 3.92
N LYS A 372 14.60 -22.76 2.73
CA LYS A 372 13.87 -23.41 1.64
C LYS A 372 13.25 -24.74 2.10
N PHE A 373 12.03 -25.01 1.64
CA PHE A 373 11.34 -26.28 1.87
C PHE A 373 10.44 -26.61 0.67
N TYR A 374 9.87 -27.80 0.69
CA TYR A 374 9.05 -28.33 -0.39
C TYR A 374 7.65 -28.70 0.12
N VAL A 375 6.66 -28.57 -0.74
CA VAL A 375 5.27 -28.97 -0.47
C VAL A 375 4.85 -30.01 -1.49
N SER A 376 4.26 -31.12 -1.02
CA SER A 376 3.61 -32.11 -1.88
C SER A 376 2.15 -31.68 -2.08
N SER A 377 1.93 -30.77 -3.01
CA SER A 377 0.67 -30.07 -3.19
C SER A 377 -0.35 -30.88 -3.97
N LYS A 378 -1.62 -30.74 -3.61
CA LYS A 378 -2.76 -31.03 -4.49
C LYS A 378 -3.58 -29.74 -4.63
N PRO A 379 -4.23 -29.50 -5.78
CA PRO A 379 -5.24 -28.46 -5.90
C PRO A 379 -6.37 -28.70 -4.88
N VAL A 380 -6.89 -27.61 -4.31
CA VAL A 380 -8.12 -27.68 -3.51
C VAL A 380 -9.29 -27.96 -4.48
N GLU A 381 -9.87 -29.16 -4.38
CA GLU A 381 -10.93 -29.62 -5.29
C GLU A 381 -12.23 -28.83 -5.09
N LYS A 382 -12.95 -28.62 -6.21
CA LYS A 382 -14.18 -27.80 -6.32
C LYS A 382 -15.37 -28.56 -5.69
N PHE A 383 -16.31 -27.87 -5.04
CA PHE A 383 -17.56 -28.51 -4.60
C PHE A 383 -18.43 -28.92 -5.81
N GLY A 384 -18.91 -30.17 -5.84
CA GLY A 384 -19.93 -30.64 -6.79
C GLY A 384 -19.47 -30.78 -8.25
N ASP A 385 -20.44 -30.90 -9.16
CA ASP A 385 -20.47 -31.38 -10.56
C ASP A 385 -19.44 -30.80 -11.58
N GLY A 386 -18.21 -30.49 -11.16
CA GLY A 386 -17.12 -30.06 -12.04
C GLY A 386 -17.13 -28.59 -12.42
N LYS A 387 -18.02 -27.75 -11.88
CA LYS A 387 -17.97 -26.29 -12.06
C LYS A 387 -17.44 -25.60 -10.81
N ILE A 388 -16.40 -24.77 -11.00
CA ILE A 388 -15.89 -23.89 -9.94
C ILE A 388 -17.05 -23.00 -9.51
N ASP A 389 -17.25 -22.87 -8.20
CA ASP A 389 -17.75 -21.60 -7.73
C ASP A 389 -16.57 -20.71 -7.33
N GLU A 390 -16.06 -19.93 -8.29
CA GLU A 390 -14.97 -18.95 -8.04
C GLU A 390 -15.35 -17.96 -6.92
N ARG A 391 -16.66 -17.87 -6.62
CA ARG A 391 -17.30 -17.02 -5.61
C ARG A 391 -17.08 -17.48 -4.16
N ASN A 392 -16.35 -18.56 -3.88
CA ASN A 392 -16.03 -18.90 -2.48
C ASN A 392 -14.71 -19.65 -2.26
N ILE A 393 -13.67 -19.28 -2.99
CA ILE A 393 -12.37 -19.96 -2.91
C ILE A 393 -11.77 -19.92 -1.50
N VAL A 394 -12.00 -18.86 -0.73
CA VAL A 394 -11.48 -18.72 0.64
C VAL A 394 -12.14 -19.71 1.59
N ASP A 395 -13.47 -19.88 1.56
CA ASP A 395 -14.11 -20.87 2.43
C ASP A 395 -13.79 -22.31 1.99
N LEU A 396 -13.64 -22.55 0.68
CA LEU A 396 -13.20 -23.85 0.16
C LEU A 396 -11.80 -24.21 0.67
N VAL A 397 -10.87 -23.26 0.57
CA VAL A 397 -9.51 -23.41 1.08
C VAL A 397 -9.51 -23.61 2.58
N LYS A 398 -10.31 -22.84 3.33
CA LYS A 398 -10.48 -22.96 4.77
C LYS A 398 -10.97 -24.36 5.17
N VAL A 399 -11.96 -24.92 4.48
CA VAL A 399 -12.51 -26.26 4.76
C VAL A 399 -11.53 -27.37 4.36
N ALA A 400 -11.02 -27.34 3.12
CA ALA A 400 -10.07 -28.35 2.64
C ALA A 400 -8.81 -28.39 3.50
N PHE A 401 -8.28 -27.21 3.85
CA PHE A 401 -7.09 -27.09 4.68
C PHE A 401 -7.32 -27.59 6.10
N GLU A 402 -8.49 -27.34 6.70
CA GLU A 402 -8.82 -27.89 8.01
C GLU A 402 -8.83 -29.44 8.00
N GLU A 403 -9.47 -30.04 6.99
CA GLU A 403 -9.54 -31.49 6.86
C GLU A 403 -8.17 -32.12 6.66
N ASP A 404 -7.34 -31.54 5.78
CA ASP A 404 -6.00 -32.05 5.53
C ASP A 404 -5.06 -31.78 6.71
N ALA A 405 -5.11 -30.59 7.33
CA ALA A 405 -4.31 -30.29 8.52
C ALA A 405 -4.53 -31.31 9.63
N LYS A 406 -5.80 -31.66 9.92
CA LYS A 406 -6.16 -32.70 10.92
C LYS A 406 -5.57 -34.08 10.61
N LYS A 407 -5.34 -34.43 9.32
CA LYS A 407 -4.75 -35.73 8.94
C LYS A 407 -3.27 -35.84 9.29
N TYR A 408 -2.56 -34.73 9.46
CA TYR A 408 -1.10 -34.73 9.68
C TYR A 408 -0.68 -34.36 11.10
N ILE A 409 -1.60 -33.94 11.96
CA ILE A 409 -1.33 -33.68 13.39
C ILE A 409 -0.66 -34.90 14.02
N GLY A 410 0.51 -34.70 14.64
CA GLY A 410 1.25 -35.74 15.35
C GLY A 410 1.95 -36.79 14.48
N LYS A 411 1.97 -36.64 13.14
CA LYS A 411 2.73 -37.53 12.24
C LYS A 411 4.15 -37.03 12.03
N THR A 412 5.09 -37.92 11.71
CA THR A 412 6.48 -37.57 11.41
C THR A 412 6.92 -37.99 9.99
N ASP A 413 7.88 -37.27 9.42
CA ASP A 413 8.57 -37.66 8.19
C ASP A 413 9.62 -38.76 8.44
N LYS A 414 10.30 -39.20 7.37
CA LYS A 414 11.34 -40.25 7.45
C LYS A 414 12.55 -39.86 8.31
N ASP A 415 12.73 -38.58 8.60
CA ASP A 415 13.78 -38.04 9.47
C ASP A 415 13.26 -37.78 10.90
N ASN A 416 12.11 -38.35 11.28
CA ASN A 416 11.41 -38.17 12.57
C ASN A 416 11.04 -36.70 12.89
N LYS A 417 10.91 -35.84 11.88
CA LYS A 417 10.40 -34.48 12.08
C LYS A 417 8.90 -34.45 11.93
N GLU A 418 8.22 -33.71 12.80
CA GLU A 418 6.77 -33.56 12.71
C GLU A 418 6.37 -32.99 11.35
N LEU A 419 5.45 -33.67 10.68
CA LEU A 419 4.87 -33.23 9.41
C LEU A 419 3.99 -32.02 9.70
N THR A 420 4.38 -30.87 9.16
CA THR A 420 3.50 -29.70 9.13
C THR A 420 2.72 -29.70 7.82
N THR A 421 1.51 -29.18 7.86
CA THR A 421 0.73 -28.92 6.65
C THR A 421 0.95 -27.46 6.26
N CYS A 422 1.28 -27.21 5.00
CA CYS A 422 1.13 -25.90 4.39
C CYS A 422 -0.06 -25.95 3.44
N GLY A 423 -0.97 -25.00 3.57
CA GLY A 423 -2.14 -24.86 2.71
C GLY A 423 -2.34 -23.41 2.31
N ALA A 424 -3.21 -23.21 1.33
CA ALA A 424 -3.50 -21.90 0.75
C ALA A 424 -2.30 -21.22 0.07
N LEU A 425 -1.47 -22.01 -0.61
CA LEU A 425 -0.41 -21.50 -1.48
C LEU A 425 -1.02 -21.09 -2.82
N TRP A 426 -0.69 -19.89 -3.30
CA TRP A 426 -0.97 -19.50 -4.68
C TRP A 426 0.09 -20.12 -5.59
N HIS A 427 -0.31 -21.09 -6.43
CA HIS A 427 0.56 -21.72 -7.41
C HIS A 427 0.20 -21.31 -8.82
N GLU A 428 1.15 -20.68 -9.51
CA GLU A 428 1.07 -20.37 -10.94
C GLU A 428 1.45 -21.62 -11.77
N TYR A 429 0.60 -21.98 -12.74
CA TYR A 429 0.90 -23.01 -13.73
C TYR A 429 0.49 -22.54 -15.13
N GLU A 430 1.16 -23.05 -16.16
CA GLU A 430 0.76 -22.84 -17.56
C GLU A 430 0.02 -24.09 -18.05
N ASP A 431 -1.12 -23.91 -18.70
CA ASP A 431 -1.83 -24.99 -19.36
C ASP A 431 -1.18 -25.38 -20.71
N ALA A 432 -1.79 -26.34 -21.40
CA ALA A 432 -1.28 -26.83 -22.68
C ALA A 432 -1.30 -25.76 -23.80
N ASP A 433 -2.13 -24.72 -23.64
CA ASP A 433 -2.28 -23.61 -24.59
C ASP A 433 -1.35 -22.43 -24.25
N GLY A 434 -0.60 -22.54 -23.15
CA GLY A 434 0.32 -21.51 -22.66
C GLY A 434 -0.40 -20.38 -21.92
N GLU A 435 -1.64 -20.59 -21.49
CA GLU A 435 -2.34 -19.66 -20.60
C GLU A 435 -1.91 -19.91 -19.15
N THR A 436 -1.61 -18.82 -18.44
CA THR A 436 -1.22 -18.85 -17.04
C THR A 436 -2.45 -18.89 -16.15
N HIS A 437 -2.54 -19.93 -15.32
CA HIS A 437 -3.58 -20.14 -14.32
C HIS A 437 -3.01 -20.12 -12.91
N TYR A 438 -3.86 -19.89 -11.93
CA TYR A 438 -3.49 -19.87 -10.52
C TYR A 438 -4.39 -20.80 -9.70
N ASP A 439 -3.79 -21.77 -9.04
CA ASP A 439 -4.49 -22.69 -8.15
C ASP A 439 -4.12 -22.45 -6.68
N TYR A 440 -5.13 -22.58 -5.81
CA TYR A 440 -4.89 -22.76 -4.39
C TYR A 440 -4.55 -24.21 -4.12
N VAL A 441 -3.42 -24.42 -3.47
CA VAL A 441 -2.92 -25.77 -3.22
C VAL A 441 -2.55 -25.99 -1.77
N GLU A 442 -2.63 -27.27 -1.37
CA GLU A 442 -2.33 -27.70 0.00
C GLU A 442 -1.55 -29.01 0.04
N GLY A 443 -0.75 -29.20 1.08
CA GLY A 443 -0.08 -30.47 1.32
C GLY A 443 0.94 -30.47 2.47
N PRO A 444 1.44 -31.68 2.80
CA PRO A 444 2.50 -31.82 3.78
C PRO A 444 3.80 -31.19 3.29
N THR A 445 4.55 -30.63 4.23
CA THR A 445 5.86 -30.01 3.97
C THR A 445 7.01 -30.98 4.20
N PHE A 446 8.10 -30.74 3.47
CA PHE A 446 9.33 -31.54 3.55
C PHE A 446 10.56 -30.64 3.44
N THR A 447 11.59 -30.94 4.23
CA THR A 447 12.85 -30.18 4.19
C THR A 447 13.74 -30.55 2.99
N ARG A 448 13.51 -31.73 2.40
CA ARG A 448 14.30 -32.26 1.27
C ARG A 448 13.38 -32.74 0.16
N LYS A 449 13.69 -32.38 -1.08
CA LYS A 449 12.94 -32.82 -2.27
C LYS A 449 12.84 -34.35 -2.40
N ALA A 450 13.87 -35.09 -1.96
CA ALA A 450 13.90 -36.55 -2.00
C ALA A 450 12.91 -37.23 -1.01
N ALA A 451 12.43 -36.51 0.01
CA ALA A 451 11.47 -37.02 0.97
C ALA A 451 10.01 -36.92 0.48
N LEU A 452 9.77 -36.17 -0.61
CA LEU A 452 8.44 -36.02 -1.20
C LEU A 452 7.90 -37.36 -1.73
N PRO A 453 6.63 -37.70 -1.48
CA PRO A 453 5.98 -38.85 -2.09
C PRO A 453 6.11 -38.83 -3.63
N THR A 454 6.23 -40.01 -4.23
CA THR A 454 6.18 -40.22 -5.70
C THR A 454 4.74 -40.33 -6.20
N ASP A 455 3.80 -39.67 -5.54
CA ASP A 455 2.41 -39.61 -5.98
C ASP A 455 2.31 -38.72 -7.22
N LYS A 456 1.98 -39.32 -8.37
CA LYS A 456 1.83 -38.61 -9.65
C LYS A 456 0.64 -37.64 -9.65
N ARG A 457 -0.26 -37.72 -8.67
CA ARG A 457 -1.42 -36.83 -8.52
C ARG A 457 -1.09 -35.56 -7.72
N ARG A 458 0.12 -35.45 -7.16
CA ARG A 458 0.56 -34.30 -6.37
C ARG A 458 1.72 -33.59 -7.05
N GLU A 459 1.62 -32.28 -7.11
CA GLU A 459 2.69 -31.43 -7.59
C GLU A 459 3.73 -31.17 -6.49
N LYS A 460 4.90 -30.71 -6.92
CA LYS A 460 6.04 -30.47 -6.04
C LYS A 460 6.42 -29.00 -6.12
N ILE A 461 5.98 -28.25 -5.12
CA ILE A 461 6.23 -26.81 -5.06
C ILE A 461 7.43 -26.54 -4.16
N GLU A 462 8.37 -25.74 -4.66
CA GLU A 462 9.48 -25.22 -3.87
C GLU A 462 9.08 -23.87 -3.26
N VAL A 463 9.12 -23.77 -1.93
CA VAL A 463 9.01 -22.50 -1.23
C VAL A 463 10.42 -21.99 -0.95
N LYS A 464 10.80 -20.91 -1.64
CA LYS A 464 12.12 -20.27 -1.49
C LYS A 464 12.32 -19.78 -0.05
N GLY A 465 13.53 -19.96 0.48
CA GLY A 465 13.89 -19.40 1.78
C GLY A 465 14.01 -17.88 1.76
N GLY A 466 13.93 -17.24 2.92
CA GLY A 466 14.07 -15.79 3.07
C GLY A 466 13.46 -15.26 4.37
N TYR A 467 13.25 -13.95 4.46
CA TYR A 467 12.59 -13.33 5.61
C TYR A 467 11.08 -13.28 5.41
N TYR A 468 10.34 -13.61 6.46
CA TYR A 468 8.89 -13.64 6.49
C TYR A 468 8.39 -12.90 7.73
N ALA A 469 7.35 -12.10 7.55
CA ALA A 469 6.47 -11.75 8.65
C ALA A 469 5.58 -12.96 8.94
N VAL A 470 5.43 -13.29 10.22
CA VAL A 470 4.61 -14.39 10.69
C VAL A 470 3.49 -13.80 11.51
N ILE A 471 2.27 -13.97 11.03
CA ILE A 471 1.06 -13.50 11.66
C ILE A 471 0.39 -14.69 12.33
N GLU A 472 0.18 -14.59 13.62
CA GLU A 472 -0.41 -15.66 14.44
C GLU A 472 -1.52 -15.08 15.32
N THR A 473 -2.47 -15.93 15.73
CA THR A 473 -3.44 -15.54 16.75
C THR A 473 -2.75 -15.40 18.10
N LEU A 474 -3.38 -14.65 19.02
CA LEU A 474 -2.93 -14.61 20.42
C LEU A 474 -3.16 -15.92 21.19
N ASN A 475 -3.98 -16.83 20.64
CA ASN A 475 -4.28 -18.11 21.28
C ASN A 475 -3.07 -19.05 21.20
N GLU A 476 -2.97 -19.97 22.16
CA GLU A 476 -1.95 -21.04 22.14
C GLU A 476 -2.38 -22.23 21.27
N ASN A 477 -3.70 -22.37 21.01
CA ASN A 477 -4.29 -23.45 20.24
C ASN A 477 -5.46 -22.90 19.38
N ASP A 478 -5.44 -23.24 18.09
CA ASP A 478 -6.44 -22.84 17.09
C ASP A 478 -7.30 -24.00 16.60
N THR A 479 -7.14 -25.23 17.12
CA THR A 479 -7.81 -26.43 16.59
C THR A 479 -9.33 -26.35 16.69
N ASP A 480 -9.85 -25.92 17.85
CA ASP A 480 -11.30 -25.90 18.12
C ASP A 480 -12.01 -24.74 17.41
N ASN A 481 -11.29 -23.68 17.07
CA ASN A 481 -11.80 -22.48 16.39
C ASN A 481 -11.04 -22.23 15.07
N PHE A 482 -10.65 -23.32 14.40
CA PHE A 482 -9.73 -23.26 13.26
C PHE A 482 -10.29 -22.35 12.16
N LYS A 483 -11.59 -22.49 11.90
CA LYS A 483 -12.29 -21.74 10.87
C LYS A 483 -12.27 -20.24 11.16
N GLU A 484 -12.65 -19.84 12.36
CA GLU A 484 -12.74 -18.46 12.80
C GLU A 484 -11.35 -17.82 12.84
N ASN A 485 -10.35 -18.57 13.32
CA ASN A 485 -8.97 -18.10 13.44
C ASN A 485 -8.27 -18.00 12.08
N TYR A 486 -8.53 -18.95 11.17
CA TYR A 486 -8.07 -18.85 9.79
C TYR A 486 -8.63 -17.59 9.12
N GLU A 487 -9.94 -17.35 9.24
CA GLU A 487 -10.60 -16.18 8.66
C GLU A 487 -10.11 -14.86 9.27
N LEU A 488 -9.85 -14.84 10.57
CA LEU A 488 -9.22 -13.71 11.25
C LEU A 488 -7.84 -13.41 10.65
N LEU A 489 -6.99 -14.43 10.51
CA LEU A 489 -5.64 -14.29 9.97
C LEU A 489 -5.66 -13.93 8.49
N ASP A 490 -6.53 -14.54 7.69
CA ASP A 490 -6.73 -14.22 6.27
C ASP A 490 -7.06 -12.74 6.06
N LYS A 491 -8.14 -12.27 6.71
CA LYS A 491 -8.62 -10.89 6.60
C LYS A 491 -7.63 -9.89 7.19
N CYS A 492 -7.02 -10.20 8.33
CA CYS A 492 -6.07 -9.26 8.94
C CYS A 492 -4.70 -9.28 8.26
N GLY A 493 -4.25 -10.42 7.77
CA GLY A 493 -2.96 -10.63 7.12
C GLY A 493 -2.94 -10.11 5.70
N PHE A 494 -3.63 -10.81 4.79
CA PHE A 494 -3.63 -10.44 3.37
C PHE A 494 -4.40 -9.16 3.08
N HIS A 495 -5.56 -8.98 3.71
CA HIS A 495 -6.44 -7.85 3.37
C HIS A 495 -6.23 -6.60 4.24
N GLY A 496 -5.48 -6.70 5.34
CA GLY A 496 -5.14 -5.60 6.24
C GLY A 496 -3.64 -5.27 6.23
N TRP A 497 -2.85 -6.07 6.94
CA TRP A 497 -1.43 -5.83 7.21
C TRP A 497 -0.58 -5.72 5.94
N VAL A 498 -0.75 -6.63 4.97
CA VAL A 498 -0.03 -6.59 3.69
C VAL A 498 -0.31 -5.28 2.95
N LYS A 499 -1.55 -4.78 2.98
CA LYS A 499 -1.90 -3.51 2.33
C LYS A 499 -1.21 -2.32 2.98
N GLU A 500 -1.18 -2.26 4.31
CA GLU A 500 -0.47 -1.18 5.04
C GLU A 500 1.04 -1.19 4.78
N ARG A 501 1.61 -2.36 4.47
CA ARG A 501 3.06 -2.55 4.34
C ARG A 501 3.49 -3.03 2.96
N ARG A 502 2.73 -2.69 1.91
CA ARG A 502 2.94 -3.18 0.55
C ARG A 502 4.38 -2.98 0.03
N TYR A 503 5.06 -1.91 0.44
CA TYR A 503 6.45 -1.63 0.07
C TYR A 503 7.49 -2.58 0.68
N HIS A 504 7.11 -3.35 1.70
CA HIS A 504 7.97 -4.33 2.36
C HIS A 504 7.67 -5.76 1.88
N PHE A 505 6.63 -5.98 1.08
CA PHE A 505 6.23 -7.29 0.58
C PHE A 505 7.14 -7.74 -0.56
N ASP A 506 7.73 -8.92 -0.45
CA ASP A 506 8.55 -9.49 -1.51
C ASP A 506 7.70 -10.38 -2.43
N GLN A 507 7.38 -9.83 -3.60
CA GLN A 507 6.53 -10.48 -4.61
C GLN A 507 7.23 -11.67 -5.32
N SER A 508 8.54 -11.84 -5.17
CA SER A 508 9.29 -12.96 -5.79
C SER A 508 9.14 -14.29 -5.04
N ARG A 509 8.47 -14.27 -3.88
CA ARG A 509 8.27 -15.40 -2.98
C ARG A 509 6.79 -15.59 -2.66
N ILE A 510 6.43 -16.82 -2.32
CA ILE A 510 5.04 -17.22 -2.09
C ILE A 510 4.65 -16.96 -0.62
N SER A 511 3.45 -16.44 -0.40
CA SER A 511 2.80 -16.39 0.91
C SER A 511 2.05 -17.69 1.19
N PHE A 512 1.98 -18.14 2.45
CA PHE A 512 1.35 -19.42 2.78
C PHE A 512 0.82 -19.47 4.21
N VAL A 513 -0.13 -20.36 4.45
CA VAL A 513 -0.61 -20.72 5.79
C VAL A 513 0.05 -22.02 6.19
N SER A 514 0.48 -22.14 7.44
CA SER A 514 0.82 -23.42 8.03
C SER A 514 0.05 -23.66 9.32
N PHE A 515 -0.34 -24.91 9.51
CA PHE A 515 -0.85 -25.40 10.78
C PHE A 515 0.18 -26.36 11.38
N ARG A 516 0.70 -26.01 12.56
CA ARG A 516 1.69 -26.80 13.29
C ARG A 516 1.49 -26.62 14.79
N ASN A 517 1.72 -27.68 15.57
CA ASN A 517 1.56 -27.66 17.03
C ASN A 517 0.20 -27.09 17.46
N ASN A 518 -0.88 -27.52 16.79
CA ASN A 518 -2.24 -27.05 17.03
C ASN A 518 -2.46 -25.54 16.81
N LYS A 519 -1.58 -24.85 16.08
CA LYS A 519 -1.64 -23.39 15.88
C LYS A 519 -1.48 -22.99 14.41
N LEU A 520 -2.21 -21.95 14.00
CA LEU A 520 -2.16 -21.34 12.68
C LEU A 520 -1.09 -20.25 12.60
N TYR A 521 -0.35 -20.27 11.51
CA TYR A 521 0.69 -19.29 11.20
C TYR A 521 0.55 -18.84 9.76
N PHE A 522 0.54 -17.52 9.57
CA PHE A 522 0.45 -16.92 8.26
C PHE A 522 1.77 -16.29 7.88
N TYR A 523 2.35 -16.75 6.77
CA TYR A 523 3.68 -16.38 6.35
C TYR A 523 3.59 -15.45 5.15
N VAL A 524 4.07 -14.24 5.36
CA VAL A 524 4.12 -13.20 4.33
C VAL A 524 5.58 -12.85 4.05
N PRO A 525 6.09 -13.07 2.83
CA PRO A 525 7.47 -12.76 2.48
C PRO A 525 7.72 -11.26 2.54
N VAL A 526 8.84 -10.87 3.17
CA VAL A 526 9.25 -9.47 3.30
C VAL A 526 10.65 -9.24 2.77
N ILE A 527 10.89 -8.04 2.21
CA ILE A 527 12.21 -7.58 1.79
C ILE A 527 13.09 -7.38 3.03
N ALA A 528 14.28 -7.96 3.01
CA ALA A 528 15.21 -7.88 4.14
C ALA A 528 15.69 -6.43 4.36
N ASN A 529 15.53 -5.94 5.59
CA ASN A 529 16.13 -4.70 6.07
C ASN A 529 16.67 -4.88 7.50
N LYS A 530 17.51 -3.94 7.99
CA LYS A 530 18.14 -4.07 9.32
C LYS A 530 17.15 -4.27 10.47
N SER A 531 15.94 -3.71 10.38
CA SER A 531 14.87 -3.87 11.38
C SER A 531 14.34 -5.30 11.40
N THR A 532 13.98 -5.85 10.24
CA THR A 532 13.54 -7.26 10.09
C THR A 532 14.65 -8.25 10.44
N GLU A 533 15.91 -7.94 10.12
CA GLU A 533 17.07 -8.78 10.47
C GLU A 533 17.34 -8.82 11.97
N ASN A 534 17.15 -7.69 12.67
CA ASN A 534 17.32 -7.63 14.12
C ASN A 534 16.14 -8.25 14.86
N ALA A 535 14.92 -8.09 14.35
CA ALA A 535 13.73 -8.75 14.88
C ALA A 535 13.84 -10.29 14.75
N ALA A 536 14.26 -10.77 13.58
CA ALA A 536 14.42 -12.20 13.29
C ALA A 536 15.62 -12.88 13.97
N LYS A 537 16.42 -12.14 14.76
CA LYS A 537 17.50 -12.72 15.60
C LYS A 537 17.06 -12.96 17.05
N LYS A 538 15.89 -12.44 17.45
CA LYS A 538 15.36 -12.57 18.81
C LYS A 538 14.43 -13.78 19.00
N ASP A 539 13.93 -14.34 17.89
CA ASP A 539 13.15 -15.58 17.77
C ASP A 539 14.00 -16.65 17.06
#